data_AF-A0AA95NHD8-F1
#
_entry.id   AF-A0AA95NHD8-F1
#
_cell.length_a   1.000
_cell.length_b   1.000
_cell.length_c   1.000
_cell.angle_alpha   90.00
_cell.angle_beta   90.00
_cell.angle_gamma   90.00
#
_symmetry.space_group_name_H-M   'P 1'
#
loop_
_entity.id
_entity.type
_entity.pdbx_description
1 polymer ?
#
loop_
_entity_poly.entity_id
_entity_poly.type
_entity_poly.pdbx_seq_one_letter_code
_entity_poly.pdbx_strand_id
1 'polypeptide(L)'
;MSKAIRLFSTALLLAACGSDGSSAQTQPQSATIYRCGPDGRELRGSPCPLDAKASAQTLQYDQPSSAQSAEARQRAAQEAKQANAMEQARLKQEAEQQRHAAPATGIHGHRGEASARAASAAAAQQPSKPKPPKKPKAPKLPKAPEPSN
;
A
#
# COMPACT_ATOMS: atom_id res chain seq x y z
N MET A 1 -37.68 7.70 -61.13
CA MET A 1 -38.29 7.00 -59.97
C MET A 1 -37.27 6.00 -59.45
N SER A 2 -36.51 6.32 -58.40
CA SER A 2 -35.64 5.36 -57.68
C SER A 2 -35.24 5.96 -56.34
N LYS A 3 -35.96 5.59 -55.27
CA LYS A 3 -35.54 5.81 -53.89
C LYS A 3 -35.44 4.44 -53.23
N ALA A 4 -34.25 3.85 -53.29
CA ALA A 4 -33.94 2.62 -52.59
C ALA A 4 -33.23 2.95 -51.27
N ILE A 5 -33.99 2.81 -50.18
CA ILE A 5 -33.67 2.03 -48.99
C ILE A 5 -32.17 1.92 -48.67
N ARG A 6 -31.73 2.59 -47.59
CA ARG A 6 -30.74 2.05 -46.64
C ARG A 6 -31.06 2.53 -45.22
N LEU A 7 -32.15 2.00 -44.68
CA LEU A 7 -32.25 1.75 -43.24
C LEU A 7 -31.54 0.43 -43.01
N PHE A 8 -30.44 0.40 -42.23
CA PHE A 8 -29.91 -0.76 -41.47
C PHE A 8 -28.45 -0.46 -41.10
N SER A 9 -28.20 0.19 -39.96
CA SER A 9 -26.91 0.15 -39.24
C SER A 9 -27.03 0.69 -37.81
N THR A 10 -28.03 0.21 -37.08
CA THR A 10 -28.17 0.48 -35.64
C THR A 10 -28.50 -0.82 -34.93
N ALA A 11 -27.52 -1.72 -34.81
CA ALA A 11 -27.53 -2.83 -33.84
C ALA A 11 -26.22 -3.64 -33.92
N LEU A 12 -25.10 -3.12 -33.40
CA LEU A 12 -23.99 -3.98 -32.98
C LEU A 12 -23.01 -3.25 -32.05
N LEU A 13 -23.39 -3.01 -30.79
CA LEU A 13 -22.46 -2.46 -29.79
C LEU A 13 -22.77 -2.96 -28.36
N LEU A 14 -23.16 -4.23 -28.24
CA LEU A 14 -23.39 -4.91 -26.95
C LEU A 14 -22.74 -6.30 -26.95
N ALA A 15 -21.41 -6.38 -27.11
CA ALA A 15 -20.67 -7.65 -27.00
C ALA A 15 -19.19 -7.45 -26.67
N ALA A 16 -18.89 -6.82 -25.53
CA ALA A 16 -17.53 -6.85 -24.96
C ALA A 16 -17.54 -6.56 -23.44
N CYS A 17 -18.40 -7.25 -22.69
CA CYS A 17 -18.09 -7.59 -21.30
C CYS A 17 -17.64 -9.04 -21.30
N GLY A 18 -16.51 -9.29 -21.97
CA GLY A 18 -15.76 -10.51 -21.77
C GLY A 18 -15.19 -10.41 -20.36
N SER A 19 -15.79 -11.18 -19.45
CA SER A 19 -15.13 -11.59 -18.23
C SER A 19 -13.92 -12.40 -18.66
N ASP A 20 -12.80 -11.72 -18.93
CA ASP A 20 -11.49 -12.34 -18.92
C ASP A 20 -11.29 -12.85 -17.49
N GLY A 21 -11.76 -14.09 -17.27
CA GLY A 21 -11.39 -14.90 -16.16
C GLY A 21 -9.91 -15.17 -16.29
N SER A 22 -9.09 -14.17 -15.93
CA SER A 22 -7.77 -14.41 -15.36
C SER A 22 -8.02 -15.34 -14.20
N SER A 23 -7.88 -16.64 -14.46
CA SER A 23 -7.76 -17.66 -13.44
C SER A 23 -6.59 -17.23 -12.59
N ALA A 24 -6.90 -16.54 -11.49
CA ALA A 24 -5.92 -16.12 -10.51
C ALA A 24 -5.17 -17.39 -10.10
N GLN A 25 -3.91 -17.47 -10.51
CA GLN A 25 -3.10 -18.67 -10.32
C GLN A 25 -2.68 -18.67 -8.86
N THR A 26 -3.58 -19.15 -8.02
CA THR A 26 -3.34 -19.43 -6.61
C THR A 26 -2.68 -20.80 -6.49
N GLN A 27 -1.84 -20.94 -5.47
CA GLN A 27 -1.28 -22.23 -5.08
C GLN A 27 -1.92 -22.62 -3.75
N PRO A 28 -2.49 -23.82 -3.64
CA PRO A 28 -3.02 -24.30 -2.37
C PRO A 28 -1.86 -24.48 -1.39
N GLN A 29 -1.99 -23.86 -0.23
CA GLN A 29 -1.04 -23.96 0.87
C GLN A 29 -1.75 -24.53 2.09
N SER A 30 -0.98 -25.16 2.97
CA SER A 30 -1.52 -25.65 4.24
C SER A 30 -0.61 -25.24 5.38
N ALA A 31 -1.21 -24.80 6.49
CA ALA A 31 -0.50 -24.50 7.72
C ALA A 31 -1.19 -25.22 8.88
N THR A 32 -0.38 -25.77 9.78
CA THR A 32 -0.88 -26.33 11.04
C THR A 32 -0.94 -25.23 12.07
N ILE A 33 -2.12 -25.02 12.66
CA ILE A 33 -2.33 -24.09 13.76
C ILE A 33 -2.75 -24.88 15.00
N TYR A 34 -2.17 -24.54 16.13
CA TYR A 34 -2.48 -25.13 17.43
C TYR A 34 -3.41 -24.20 18.19
N ARG A 35 -4.50 -24.77 18.73
CA ARG A 35 -5.39 -24.07 19.65
C ARG A 35 -4.97 -24.37 21.08
N CYS A 36 -4.51 -23.34 21.78
CA CYS A 36 -4.01 -23.41 23.14
C CYS A 36 -4.97 -22.75 24.13
N GLY A 37 -4.80 -23.09 25.41
CA GLY A 37 -5.65 -22.61 26.51
C GLY A 37 -6.88 -23.49 26.76
N PRO A 38 -7.60 -23.26 27.87
CA PRO A 38 -8.72 -24.11 28.31
C PRO A 38 -9.86 -24.18 27.29
N ASP A 39 -10.09 -23.09 26.54
CA ASP A 39 -11.14 -22.97 25.53
C ASP A 39 -10.64 -23.06 24.08
N GLY A 40 -9.33 -23.24 23.85
CA GLY A 40 -8.75 -23.24 22.49
C GLY A 40 -8.91 -21.91 21.73
N ARG A 41 -8.98 -20.78 22.46
CA ARG A 41 -9.10 -19.42 21.90
C ARG A 41 -7.76 -18.87 21.40
N GLU A 42 -6.64 -19.32 21.95
CA GLU A 42 -5.32 -18.90 21.49
C GLU A 42 -4.90 -19.72 20.28
N LEU A 43 -4.72 -19.08 19.13
CA LEU A 43 -4.19 -19.70 17.92
C LEU A 43 -2.68 -19.46 17.85
N ARG A 44 -1.90 -20.53 17.77
CA ARG A 44 -0.43 -20.47 17.68
C ARG A 44 0.10 -21.28 16.50
N GLY A 45 1.18 -20.81 15.90
CA GLY A 45 1.92 -21.55 14.86
C GLY A 45 2.93 -22.55 15.42
N SER A 46 3.11 -22.60 16.74
CA SER A 46 3.97 -23.57 17.44
C SER A 46 3.13 -24.42 18.39
N PRO A 47 3.59 -25.64 18.74
CA PRO A 47 2.94 -26.47 19.74
C PRO A 47 2.72 -25.71 21.06
N CYS A 48 1.63 -26.03 21.77
CA CYS A 48 1.31 -25.36 23.02
C CYS A 48 2.38 -25.67 24.08
N PRO A 49 2.93 -24.65 24.76
CA PRO A 49 3.77 -24.88 25.92
C PRO A 49 2.86 -25.30 27.07
N LEU A 50 3.13 -26.45 27.70
CA LEU A 50 2.35 -27.13 28.77
C LEU A 50 1.30 -28.12 28.25
N ASP A 51 1.04 -29.17 29.05
CA ASP A 51 0.03 -30.25 28.90
C ASP A 51 -1.43 -29.75 28.81
N ALA A 52 -1.64 -28.50 28.41
CA ALA A 52 -2.93 -28.00 27.99
C ALA A 52 -3.43 -28.80 26.79
N LYS A 53 -4.72 -29.11 26.77
CA LYS A 53 -5.39 -29.80 25.67
C LYS A 53 -5.18 -29.03 24.36
N ALA A 54 -4.13 -29.40 23.62
CA ALA A 54 -3.80 -28.82 22.35
C ALA A 54 -4.56 -29.57 21.26
N SER A 55 -5.39 -28.86 20.50
CA SER A 55 -5.91 -29.39 19.24
C SER A 55 -5.12 -28.78 18.08
N ALA A 56 -4.55 -29.65 17.26
CA ALA A 56 -3.91 -29.26 16.00
C ALA A 56 -4.99 -29.21 14.92
N GLN A 57 -5.04 -28.11 14.18
CA GLN A 57 -5.94 -27.93 13.06
C GLN A 57 -5.12 -27.54 11.83
N THR A 58 -5.23 -28.33 10.77
CA THR A 58 -4.66 -27.98 9.46
C THR A 58 -5.63 -27.05 8.75
N LEU A 59 -5.18 -25.84 8.44
CA LEU A 59 -5.90 -24.90 7.60
C LEU A 59 -5.35 -24.97 6.19
N GLN A 60 -6.23 -25.18 5.22
CA GLN A 60 -5.92 -25.02 3.81
C GLN A 60 -6.33 -23.63 3.37
N TYR A 61 -5.46 -22.94 2.66
CA TYR A 61 -5.72 -21.61 2.13
C TYR A 61 -4.99 -21.42 0.80
N ASP A 62 -5.57 -20.57 -0.04
CA ASP A 62 -4.98 -20.24 -1.33
C ASP A 62 -4.07 -19.03 -1.19
N GLN A 63 -2.84 -19.16 -1.69
CA GLN A 63 -1.88 -18.07 -1.74
C GLN A 63 -1.61 -17.67 -3.20
N PRO A 64 -1.52 -16.37 -3.54
CA PRO A 64 -1.08 -15.95 -4.86
C PRO A 64 0.33 -16.49 -5.14
N SER A 65 0.55 -16.96 -6.37
CA SER A 65 1.88 -17.41 -6.78
C SER A 65 2.93 -16.30 -6.62
N SER A 66 4.20 -16.69 -6.50
CA SER A 66 5.32 -15.74 -6.39
C SER A 66 5.40 -14.80 -7.60
N ALA A 67 5.09 -15.31 -8.80
CA ALA A 67 5.01 -14.54 -10.03
C ALA A 67 3.93 -13.47 -9.96
N GLN A 68 2.70 -13.83 -9.57
CA GLN A 68 1.61 -12.84 -9.41
C GLN A 68 1.93 -11.82 -8.32
N SER A 69 2.53 -12.25 -7.22
CA SER A 69 2.95 -11.34 -6.15
C SER A 69 4.04 -10.36 -6.59
N ALA A 70 4.93 -10.77 -7.50
CA ALA A 70 5.94 -9.88 -8.09
C ALA A 70 5.30 -8.89 -9.07
N GLU A 71 4.42 -9.39 -9.96
CA GLU A 71 3.73 -8.57 -10.94
C GLU A 71 2.82 -7.52 -10.29
N ALA A 72 2.07 -7.90 -9.25
CA ALA A 72 1.23 -6.97 -8.47
C ALA A 72 2.08 -5.86 -7.83
N ARG A 73 3.25 -6.20 -7.27
CA ARG A 73 4.18 -5.20 -6.73
C ARG A 73 4.72 -4.27 -7.80
N GLN A 74 5.01 -4.78 -8.99
CA GLN A 74 5.46 -3.95 -10.12
C GLN A 74 4.35 -3.00 -10.59
N ARG A 75 3.11 -3.48 -10.73
CA ARG A 75 1.95 -2.66 -11.08
C ARG A 75 1.71 -1.56 -10.05
N ALA A 76 1.67 -1.92 -8.76
CA ALA A 76 1.52 -0.95 -7.68
C ALA A 76 2.63 0.12 -7.69
N ALA A 77 3.88 -0.25 -7.98
CA ALA A 77 4.97 0.70 -8.08
C ALA A 77 4.83 1.65 -9.28
N GLN A 78 4.29 1.18 -10.41
CA GLN A 78 4.01 2.02 -11.57
C GLN A 78 2.84 2.98 -11.30
N GLU A 79 1.75 2.46 -10.74
CA GLU A 79 0.58 3.26 -10.36
C GLU A 79 0.94 4.34 -9.34
N ALA A 80 1.75 4.02 -8.34
CA ALA A 80 2.23 5.00 -7.36
C ALA A 80 3.04 6.14 -8.02
N LYS A 81 3.88 5.82 -9.01
CA LYS A 81 4.61 6.85 -9.75
C LYS A 81 3.69 7.74 -10.56
N GLN A 82 2.68 7.17 -11.23
CA GLN A 82 1.70 7.91 -11.99
C GLN A 82 0.86 8.82 -11.09
N ALA A 83 0.40 8.30 -9.94
CA ALA A 83 -0.33 9.06 -8.94
C ALA A 83 0.50 10.25 -8.43
N ASN A 84 1.76 10.03 -8.08
CA ASN A 84 2.67 11.10 -7.64
C ASN A 84 2.89 12.17 -8.72
N ALA A 85 3.02 11.76 -9.99
CA ALA A 85 3.18 12.70 -11.09
C ALA A 85 1.93 13.57 -11.27
N MET A 86 0.73 12.99 -11.17
CA MET A 86 -0.53 13.72 -11.23
C MET A 86 -0.69 14.68 -10.04
N GLU A 87 -0.32 14.25 -8.84
CA GLU A 87 -0.35 15.12 -7.65
C GLU A 87 0.58 16.31 -7.81
N GLN A 88 1.82 16.09 -8.27
CA GLN A 88 2.75 17.18 -8.53
C GLN A 88 2.24 18.14 -9.61
N ALA A 89 1.60 17.64 -10.66
CA ALA A 89 0.98 18.47 -11.69
C ALA A 89 -0.14 19.36 -11.10
N ARG A 90 -1.02 18.77 -10.28
CA ARG A 90 -2.08 19.51 -9.57
C ARG A 90 -1.49 20.61 -8.69
N LEU A 91 -0.50 20.28 -7.86
CA LEU A 91 0.14 21.25 -6.97
C LEU A 91 0.82 22.40 -7.72
N LYS A 92 1.42 22.13 -8.89
CA LYS A 92 2.00 23.17 -9.75
C LYS A 92 0.92 24.10 -10.30
N GLN A 93 -0.17 23.55 -10.81
CA GLN A 93 -1.29 24.34 -11.32
C GLN A 93 -1.93 25.18 -10.22
N GLU A 94 -2.08 24.65 -9.01
CA GLU A 94 -2.58 25.41 -7.86
C GLU A 94 -1.64 26.54 -7.47
N ALA A 95 -0.33 26.30 -7.46
CA ALA A 95 0.66 27.33 -7.18
C ALA A 95 0.68 28.43 -8.25
N GLU A 96 0.56 28.07 -9.53
CA GLU A 96 0.44 29.03 -10.64
C GLU A 96 -0.85 29.85 -10.52
N GLN A 97 -1.99 29.20 -10.26
CA GLN A 97 -3.25 29.90 -10.02
C GLN A 97 -3.15 30.86 -8.84
N GLN A 98 -2.50 30.48 -7.73
CA GLN A 98 -2.29 31.39 -6.60
C GLN A 98 -1.39 32.59 -6.97
N ARG A 99 -0.37 32.39 -7.81
CA ARG A 99 0.49 33.48 -8.30
C ARG A 99 -0.27 34.44 -9.21
N HIS A 100 -1.16 33.93 -10.07
CA HIS A 100 -1.96 34.75 -10.97
C HIS A 100 -3.21 35.36 -10.30
N ALA A 101 -3.74 34.69 -9.27
CA ALA A 101 -4.86 35.16 -8.46
C ALA A 101 -4.43 36.05 -7.30
N ALA A 102 -3.12 36.21 -7.04
CA ALA A 102 -2.61 37.23 -6.13
C ALA A 102 -3.07 38.60 -6.65
N PRO A 103 -4.04 39.26 -6.01
CA PRO A 103 -4.46 40.56 -6.46
C PRO A 103 -3.29 41.52 -6.23
N ALA A 104 -3.02 42.36 -7.24
CA ALA A 104 -2.30 43.61 -7.08
C ALA A 104 -3.02 44.47 -6.03
N THR A 105 -2.83 44.15 -4.76
CA THR A 105 -3.31 44.93 -3.62
C THR A 105 -2.28 46.00 -3.34
N GLY A 106 -2.30 47.04 -4.18
CA GLY A 106 -1.96 48.36 -3.71
C GLY A 106 -2.94 48.72 -2.59
N ILE A 107 -2.49 48.62 -1.34
CA ILE A 107 -3.27 49.05 -0.18
C ILE A 107 -3.25 50.59 -0.13
N HIS A 108 -4.27 51.21 -0.73
CA HIS A 108 -4.76 52.51 -0.29
C HIS A 108 -6.25 52.37 -0.01
N GLY A 109 -6.59 52.27 1.28
CA GLY A 109 -7.97 52.28 1.74
C GLY A 109 -8.26 51.22 2.79
N HIS A 110 -7.96 51.57 4.04
CA HIS A 110 -8.49 50.97 5.27
C HIS A 110 -8.24 49.47 5.53
N ARG A 111 -7.38 49.27 6.53
CA ARG A 111 -7.13 48.08 7.34
C ARG A 111 -8.42 47.31 7.67
N GLY A 112 -8.83 46.43 6.75
CA GLY A 112 -9.82 45.40 6.97
C GLY A 112 -9.29 44.36 7.96
N GLU A 113 -10.20 43.89 8.80
CA GLU A 113 -9.92 43.07 9.97
C GLU A 113 -9.01 41.88 9.66
N ALA A 114 -7.92 41.83 10.41
CA ALA A 114 -7.03 40.70 10.44
C ALA A 114 -7.84 39.45 10.84
N SER A 115 -7.89 38.47 9.95
CA SER A 115 -8.14 37.07 10.30
C SER A 115 -6.97 36.60 11.17
N ALA A 116 -7.01 36.97 12.45
CA ALA A 116 -6.07 36.56 13.47
C ALA A 116 -6.42 35.15 13.92
N ARG A 117 -6.12 34.14 13.08
CA ARG A 117 -6.10 32.75 13.55
C ARG A 117 -5.17 31.85 12.76
N ALA A 118 -3.91 32.25 12.56
CA ALA A 118 -2.83 31.31 12.23
C ALA A 118 -1.44 31.93 12.45
N ALA A 119 -1.16 32.44 13.65
CA ALA A 119 0.19 32.91 13.97
C ALA A 119 0.51 32.62 15.44
N SER A 120 0.59 31.33 15.78
CA SER A 120 1.30 30.89 16.97
C SER A 120 2.20 29.72 16.62
N ALA A 121 3.44 30.08 16.33
CA ALA A 121 4.66 29.32 16.60
C ALA A 121 4.82 27.96 15.90
N ALA A 122 5.07 27.99 14.58
CA ALA A 122 6.02 27.04 14.00
C ALA A 122 7.44 27.53 14.32
N ALA A 123 7.87 27.36 15.56
CA ALA A 123 9.29 27.47 15.91
C ALA A 123 10.02 26.35 15.14
N ALA A 124 10.84 26.75 14.19
CA ALA A 124 11.63 25.87 13.35
C ALA A 124 12.54 24.98 14.23
N GLN A 125 12.11 23.75 14.50
CA GLN A 125 13.00 22.71 14.99
C GLN A 125 13.84 22.25 13.80
N GLN A 126 15.11 22.65 13.77
CA GLN A 126 16.08 22.10 12.84
C GLN A 126 16.12 20.56 13.00
N PRO A 127 16.04 19.78 11.92
CA PRO A 127 16.21 18.34 12.01
C PRO A 127 17.66 18.04 12.40
N SER A 128 17.86 17.46 13.59
CA SER A 128 19.16 16.94 14.00
C SER A 128 19.58 15.82 13.06
N LYS A 129 20.79 15.92 12.49
CA LYS A 129 21.39 14.91 11.61
C LYS A 129 21.29 13.50 12.22
N PRO A 130 20.86 12.49 11.46
CA PRO A 130 20.83 11.11 11.95
C PRO A 130 22.24 10.64 12.31
N LYS A 131 22.40 10.11 13.53
CA LYS A 131 23.65 9.41 13.90
C LYS A 131 23.79 8.13 13.06
N PRO A 132 25.01 7.78 12.62
CA PRO A 132 25.22 6.55 11.86
C PRO A 132 24.85 5.32 12.70
N PRO A 133 24.26 4.28 12.09
CA PRO A 133 23.91 3.06 12.79
C PRO A 133 25.17 2.37 13.32
N LYS A 134 25.15 1.97 14.60
CA LYS A 134 26.20 1.15 15.20
C LYS A 134 26.25 -0.19 14.46
N LYS A 135 27.45 -0.59 14.01
CA LYS A 135 27.69 -1.89 13.39
C LYS A 135 27.20 -3.01 14.32
N PRO A 136 26.52 -4.04 13.80
CA PRO A 136 26.17 -5.23 14.58
C PRO A 136 27.43 -5.88 15.14
N LYS A 137 27.40 -6.26 16.42
CA LYS A 137 28.45 -7.10 17.00
C LYS A 137 28.41 -8.46 16.32
N ALA A 138 29.57 -8.94 15.87
CA ALA A 138 29.71 -10.27 15.31
C ALA A 138 29.21 -11.32 16.31
N PRO A 139 28.48 -12.36 15.85
CA PRO A 139 28.13 -13.51 16.67
C PRO A 139 29.41 -14.15 17.22
N LYS A 140 29.44 -14.41 18.53
CA LYS A 140 30.50 -15.25 19.10
C LYS A 140 30.38 -16.62 18.47
N LEU A 141 31.46 -17.10 17.85
CA LEU A 141 31.53 -18.47 17.35
C LEU A 141 31.25 -19.43 18.52
N PRO A 142 30.44 -20.49 18.32
CA PRO A 142 30.35 -21.56 19.29
C PRO A 142 31.71 -22.22 19.42
N LYS A 143 32.14 -22.40 20.67
CA LYS A 143 33.35 -23.12 21.03
C LYS A 143 33.17 -24.57 20.57
N ALA A 144 34.10 -25.07 19.76
CA ALA A 144 34.08 -26.45 19.31
C ALA A 144 34.07 -27.40 20.52
N PRO A 145 33.27 -28.48 20.51
CA PRO A 145 33.40 -29.52 21.52
C PRO A 145 34.77 -30.19 21.39
N GLU A 146 35.46 -30.34 22.51
CA GLU A 146 36.68 -31.14 22.61
C GLU A 146 36.37 -32.60 22.23
N PRO A 147 37.24 -33.29 21.49
CA PRO A 147 37.11 -34.73 21.30
C PRO A 147 37.42 -35.43 22.62
N SER A 148 36.40 -36.03 23.24
CA SER A 148 36.60 -37.04 24.28
C SER A 148 37.28 -38.25 23.64
N ASN A 149 38.41 -38.67 24.24
CA ASN A 149 38.86 -40.06 24.15
C ASN A 149 37.83 -40.98 24.82
#